data_AF-A0A537CP61-F1
#
_entry.id   AF-A0A537CP61-F1
#
_cell.length_a   1.000
_cell.length_b   1.000
_cell.length_c   1.000
_cell.angle_alpha   90.00
_cell.angle_beta   90.00
_cell.angle_gamma   90.00
#
_symmetry.space_group_name_H-M   'P 1'
#
loop_
_entity.id
_entity.type
_entity.pdbx_description
1 polymer ?
#
loop_
_entity_poly.entity_id
_entity_poly.type
_entity_poly.pdbx_seq_one_letter_code
_entity_poly.pdbx_strand_id
1 'polypeptide(L)'
;MATRELRHRAVARAHPGLRHLPRGRRRASPLARAATNVCSAEKQMFEHPRLRAVICNSKMVREEVQRAFRIGREKLHVIYNGVDLEYFHPRQGEALRGAARAQLGCRPRDTLFLFVGSGFSRKGLAAAIDALAAAANPGFWLLVVGRDREEARFAAQARAAGLSGRVRFLGGRDDVRPLYAAADCFILPSRYDPFPNTALEA
;
A
#
# COMPACT_ATOMS: atom_id res chain seq x y z
N MET A 1 -30.57 -5.60 12.95
CA MET A 1 -29.60 -6.72 12.99
C MET A 1 -28.39 -6.54 12.05
N ALA A 2 -28.56 -5.98 10.83
CA ALA A 2 -27.48 -5.78 9.85
C ALA A 2 -26.29 -4.88 10.28
N THR A 3 -26.53 -3.88 11.14
CA THR A 3 -25.48 -2.99 11.69
C THR A 3 -24.52 -3.69 12.65
N ARG A 4 -24.92 -4.83 13.23
CA ARG A 4 -24.13 -5.59 14.21
C ARG A 4 -23.11 -6.51 13.54
N GLU A 5 -23.43 -7.02 12.36
CA GLU A 5 -22.51 -7.83 11.54
C GLU A 5 -21.46 -6.98 10.83
N LEU A 6 -21.83 -5.79 10.36
CA LEU A 6 -20.89 -4.81 9.79
C LEU A 6 -19.83 -4.38 10.82
N ARG A 7 -20.22 -4.14 12.08
CA ARG A 7 -19.30 -3.87 13.20
C ARG A 7 -18.33 -5.04 13.46
N HIS A 8 -18.81 -6.28 13.37
CA HIS A 8 -17.98 -7.47 13.58
C HIS A 8 -16.98 -7.69 12.44
N ARG A 9 -17.39 -7.42 11.19
CA ARG A 9 -16.53 -7.54 10.00
C ARG A 9 -15.50 -6.40 9.91
N ALA A 10 -15.84 -5.17 10.30
CA ALA A 10 -14.92 -4.04 10.32
C ALA A 10 -13.79 -4.23 11.36
N VAL A 11 -14.14 -4.61 12.60
CA VAL A 11 -13.15 -4.89 13.66
C VAL A 11 -12.26 -6.08 13.32
N ALA A 12 -12.80 -7.13 12.69
CA ALA A 12 -12.02 -8.31 12.27
C ALA A 12 -11.19 -8.10 11.00
N ARG A 13 -11.54 -7.13 10.15
CA ARG A 13 -10.73 -6.70 8.99
C ARG A 13 -9.60 -5.75 9.40
N ALA A 14 -9.84 -4.88 10.38
CA ALA A 14 -8.82 -3.95 10.88
C ALA A 14 -7.72 -4.63 11.72
N HIS A 15 -8.03 -5.72 12.45
CA HIS A 15 -7.08 -6.36 13.36
C HIS A 15 -7.14 -7.91 13.33
N PRO A 16 -6.27 -8.58 12.54
CA PRO A 16 -6.23 -10.05 12.43
C PRO A 16 -6.01 -10.77 13.76
N GLY A 17 -5.27 -10.17 14.71
CA GLY A 17 -4.95 -10.76 16.02
C GLY A 17 -6.16 -10.95 16.95
N LEU A 18 -7.30 -10.31 16.66
CA LEU A 18 -8.53 -10.49 17.42
C LEU A 18 -9.34 -11.71 16.95
N ARG A 19 -8.89 -12.44 15.92
CA ARG A 19 -9.58 -13.61 15.36
C ARG A 19 -9.62 -14.84 16.27
N HIS A 20 -8.75 -14.92 17.28
CA HIS A 20 -8.64 -16.07 18.18
C HIS A 20 -9.36 -15.90 19.52
N LEU A 21 -9.89 -14.70 19.84
CA LEU A 21 -10.56 -14.45 21.12
C LEU A 21 -12.03 -14.89 21.12
N PRO A 22 -12.59 -15.36 22.26
CA PRO A 22 -14.02 -15.62 22.40
C PRO A 22 -14.87 -14.38 22.10
N ARG A 23 -16.07 -14.54 21.51
CA ARG A 23 -16.95 -13.43 21.06
C ARG A 23 -17.22 -12.37 22.15
N GLY A 24 -17.31 -12.78 23.43
CA GLY A 24 -17.50 -11.87 24.57
C GLY A 24 -16.28 -11.01 24.90
N ARG A 25 -15.07 -11.59 24.88
CA ARG A 25 -13.80 -10.88 25.16
C ARG A 25 -13.37 -9.94 24.04
N ARG A 26 -13.81 -10.19 22.79
CA ARG A 26 -13.60 -9.26 21.67
C ARG A 26 -14.32 -7.92 21.84
N ARG A 27 -15.41 -7.84 22.59
CA ARG A 27 -16.16 -6.58 22.78
C ARG A 27 -15.58 -5.69 23.86
N ALA A 28 -14.88 -6.29 24.82
CA ALA A 28 -14.32 -5.59 25.98
C ALA A 28 -12.85 -5.19 25.80
N SER A 29 -12.18 -5.63 24.73
CA SER A 29 -10.77 -5.27 24.54
C SER A 29 -10.61 -3.77 24.24
N PRO A 30 -9.56 -3.11 24.75
CA PRO A 30 -9.29 -1.70 24.45
C PRO A 30 -9.24 -1.40 22.95
N LEU A 31 -8.68 -2.33 22.16
CA LEU A 31 -8.63 -2.25 20.69
C LEU A 31 -10.02 -2.28 20.03
N ALA A 32 -10.94 -3.10 20.54
CA ALA A 32 -12.30 -3.13 20.00
C ALA A 32 -13.13 -1.90 20.39
N ARG A 33 -12.88 -1.34 21.59
CA ARG A 33 -13.48 -0.07 22.02
C ARG A 33 -12.95 1.08 21.15
N ALA A 34 -11.63 1.15 20.90
CA ALA A 34 -11.03 2.13 20.01
C ALA A 34 -11.58 2.03 18.58
N ALA A 35 -11.65 0.83 18.00
CA ALA A 35 -12.24 0.64 16.67
C ALA A 35 -13.73 1.03 16.61
N THR A 36 -14.50 0.75 17.66
CA THR A 36 -15.91 1.18 17.75
C THR A 36 -16.03 2.70 17.84
N ASN A 37 -15.15 3.36 18.59
CA ASN A 37 -15.13 4.81 18.72
C ASN A 37 -14.79 5.48 17.39
N VAL A 38 -13.80 4.95 16.65
CA VAL A 38 -13.45 5.45 15.30
C VAL A 38 -14.64 5.31 14.35
N CYS A 39 -15.25 4.13 14.25
CA CYS A 39 -16.42 3.96 13.37
C CYS A 39 -17.62 4.83 13.79
N SER A 40 -17.80 5.08 15.09
CA SER A 40 -18.84 5.97 15.59
C SER A 40 -18.56 7.43 15.22
N ALA A 41 -17.32 7.88 15.37
CA ALA A 41 -16.90 9.23 15.02
C ALA A 41 -16.97 9.46 13.50
N GLU A 42 -16.52 8.50 12.69
CA GLU A 42 -16.67 8.53 11.23
C GLU A 42 -18.13 8.68 10.84
N LYS A 43 -19.02 7.86 11.44
CA LYS A 43 -20.45 7.94 11.17
C LYS A 43 -21.04 9.30 11.57
N GLN A 44 -20.69 9.80 12.75
CA GLN A 44 -21.14 11.13 13.20
C GLN A 44 -20.67 12.24 12.27
N MET A 45 -19.43 12.17 11.78
CA MET A 45 -18.85 13.15 10.86
C MET A 45 -19.51 13.08 9.48
N PHE A 46 -19.62 11.88 8.91
CA PHE A 46 -20.17 11.66 7.58
C PHE A 46 -21.69 11.89 7.51
N GLU A 47 -22.44 11.58 8.57
CA GLU A 47 -23.90 11.81 8.61
C GLU A 47 -24.28 13.14 9.26
N HIS A 48 -23.31 14.01 9.58
CA HIS A 48 -23.58 15.28 10.24
C HIS A 48 -24.43 16.21 9.34
N PRO A 49 -25.50 16.86 9.84
CA PRO A 49 -26.32 17.77 9.04
C PRO A 49 -25.54 18.93 8.41
N ARG A 50 -24.47 19.39 9.07
CA ARG A 50 -23.59 20.47 8.57
C ARG A 50 -22.54 20.02 7.55
N LEU A 51 -22.44 18.72 7.23
CA LEU A 51 -21.50 18.26 6.22
C LEU A 51 -21.89 18.82 4.84
N ARG A 52 -20.97 19.55 4.21
CA ARG A 52 -21.19 20.16 2.89
C ARG A 52 -20.63 19.32 1.74
N ALA A 53 -19.44 18.76 1.94
CA ALA A 53 -18.72 18.02 0.92
C ALA A 53 -17.79 16.98 1.54
N VAL A 54 -17.53 15.91 0.80
CA VAL A 54 -16.50 14.90 1.07
C VAL A 54 -15.64 14.81 -0.18
N ILE A 55 -14.34 14.97 -0.01
CA ILE A 55 -13.36 14.76 -1.07
C ILE A 55 -12.90 13.30 -0.98
N CYS A 56 -13.13 12.55 -2.06
CA CYS A 56 -12.69 11.18 -2.23
C CYS A 56 -11.52 11.17 -3.21
N ASN A 57 -10.40 10.57 -2.82
CA ASN A 57 -9.21 10.48 -3.69
C ASN A 57 -9.37 9.50 -4.86
N SER A 58 -10.46 8.72 -4.90
CA SER A 58 -10.79 7.84 -6.01
C SER A 58 -12.28 7.52 -6.08
N LYS A 59 -12.71 6.97 -7.22
CA LYS A 59 -14.06 6.43 -7.40
C LYS A 59 -14.35 5.29 -6.41
N MET A 60 -13.36 4.44 -6.13
CA MET A 60 -13.46 3.35 -5.16
C MET A 60 -13.86 3.88 -3.78
N VAL A 61 -13.16 4.90 -3.28
CA VAL A 61 -13.47 5.50 -1.97
C VAL A 61 -14.84 6.17 -1.97
N ARG A 62 -15.20 6.89 -3.04
CA ARG A 62 -16.54 7.47 -3.16
C ARG A 62 -17.63 6.41 -3.01
N GLU A 63 -17.48 5.28 -3.70
CA GLU A 63 -18.45 4.18 -3.65
C GLU A 63 -18.48 3.51 -2.28
N GLU A 64 -17.34 3.37 -1.62
CA GLU A 64 -17.27 2.83 -0.25
C GLU A 64 -17.98 3.74 0.75
N VAL A 65 -17.74 5.06 0.69
CA VAL A 65 -18.41 6.05 1.53
C VAL A 65 -19.92 6.05 1.28
N GLN A 66 -20.34 6.06 0.00
CA GLN A 66 -21.75 6.00 -0.39
C GLN A 66 -22.46 4.74 0.13
N ARG A 67 -21.77 3.59 0.15
CA ARG A 67 -22.31 2.32 0.67
C ARG A 67 -22.34 2.28 2.21
N ALA A 68 -21.39 2.93 2.87
CA ALA A 68 -21.21 2.84 4.31
C ALA A 68 -22.04 3.86 5.11
N PHE A 69 -22.30 5.04 4.54
CA PHE A 69 -22.90 6.17 5.25
C PHE A 69 -24.09 6.77 4.50
N ARG A 70 -25.02 7.38 5.26
CA ARG A 70 -26.17 8.08 4.69
C ARG A 70 -25.78 9.49 4.22
N ILE A 71 -25.06 9.55 3.10
CA ILE A 71 -24.63 10.81 2.47
C ILE A 71 -25.24 10.91 1.07
N GLY A 72 -25.75 12.09 0.73
CA GLY A 72 -26.21 12.38 -0.62
C GLY A 72 -25.05 12.39 -1.62
N ARG A 73 -25.26 11.78 -2.79
CA ARG A 73 -24.22 11.62 -3.81
C ARG A 73 -23.67 12.95 -4.30
N GLU A 74 -24.47 14.01 -4.25
CA GLU A 74 -24.11 15.38 -4.60
C GLU A 74 -23.01 15.97 -3.71
N LYS A 75 -22.81 15.43 -2.49
CA LYS A 75 -21.76 15.86 -1.57
C LYS A 75 -20.44 15.09 -1.76
N LEU A 76 -20.43 14.03 -2.58
CA LEU A 76 -19.26 13.18 -2.76
C LEU A 76 -18.50 13.54 -4.04
N HIS A 77 -17.39 14.24 -3.89
CA HIS A 77 -16.57 14.72 -5.00
C HIS A 77 -15.32 13.87 -5.14
N VAL A 78 -15.02 13.40 -6.36
CA VAL A 78 -13.75 12.70 -6.62
C VAL A 78 -12.72 13.72 -7.07
N ILE A 79 -11.64 13.84 -6.30
CA ILE A 79 -10.45 14.61 -6.67
C ILE A 79 -9.27 13.67 -6.50
N TYR A 80 -8.70 13.20 -7.61
CA TYR A 80 -7.54 12.32 -7.58
C TYR A 80 -6.32 13.04 -7.00
N ASN A 81 -5.40 12.29 -6.40
CA ASN A 81 -4.12 12.87 -6.02
C ASN A 81 -3.37 13.26 -7.29
N GLY A 82 -2.64 14.38 -7.21
CA GLY A 82 -1.69 14.77 -8.24
C GLY A 82 -0.28 14.22 -7.94
N VAL A 83 0.57 14.31 -8.95
CA VAL A 83 2.02 14.14 -8.83
C VAL A 83 2.68 15.39 -9.41
N ASP A 84 3.77 15.84 -8.78
CA ASP A 84 4.57 16.96 -9.30
C ASP A 84 5.31 16.49 -10.56
N LEU A 85 4.88 16.96 -11.72
CA LEU A 85 5.41 16.57 -13.03
C LEU A 85 6.77 17.19 -13.33
N GLU A 86 7.14 18.26 -12.63
CA GLU A 86 8.50 18.81 -12.73
C GLU A 86 9.46 18.02 -11.86
N TYR A 87 9.00 17.54 -10.70
CA TYR A 87 9.84 16.74 -9.80
C TYR A 87 9.93 15.26 -10.21
N PHE A 88 8.85 14.68 -10.73
CA PHE A 88 8.78 13.32 -11.28
C PHE A 88 8.60 13.39 -12.80
N HIS A 89 9.72 13.53 -13.52
CA HIS A 89 9.72 13.71 -14.97
C HIS A 89 10.61 12.67 -15.67
N PRO A 90 10.19 12.06 -16.80
CA PRO A 90 10.99 11.07 -17.53
C PRO A 90 12.42 11.53 -17.89
N ARG A 91 12.57 12.77 -18.40
CA ARG A 91 13.89 13.40 -18.66
C ARG A 91 14.83 13.41 -17.46
N GLN A 92 14.33 13.64 -16.25
CA GLN A 92 15.16 13.57 -15.05
C GLN A 92 15.55 12.12 -14.73
N GLY A 93 14.63 11.18 -14.97
CA GLY A 93 14.90 9.75 -14.85
C GLY A 93 16.03 9.29 -15.78
N GLU A 94 16.01 9.70 -17.05
CA GLU A 94 17.08 9.36 -18.01
C GLU A 94 18.46 9.80 -17.53
N ALA A 95 18.57 11.03 -17.00
CA ALA A 95 19.82 11.55 -16.47
C ALA A 95 20.32 10.79 -15.23
N LEU A 96 19.41 10.27 -14.40
CA LEU A 96 19.75 9.57 -13.16
C LEU A 96 20.04 8.08 -13.37
N ARG A 97 19.48 7.45 -14.41
CA ARG A 97 19.45 6.00 -14.59
C ARG A 97 20.83 5.34 -14.54
N GLY A 98 21.80 5.87 -15.29
CA GLY A 98 23.14 5.29 -15.36
C GLY A 98 23.84 5.26 -13.99
N ALA A 99 23.87 6.41 -13.31
CA ALA A 99 24.46 6.54 -11.99
C ALA A 99 23.73 5.68 -10.94
N ALA A 100 22.40 5.67 -10.96
CA ALA A 100 21.61 4.89 -10.02
C ALA A 100 21.80 3.38 -10.20
N ARG A 101 21.85 2.88 -11.45
CA ARG A 101 22.14 1.47 -11.74
C ARG A 101 23.57 1.09 -11.32
N ALA A 102 24.55 1.97 -11.52
CA ALA A 102 25.92 1.76 -11.06
C ALA A 102 26.01 1.66 -9.52
N GLN A 103 25.33 2.55 -8.78
CA GLN A 103 25.27 2.51 -7.32
C GLN A 103 24.59 1.24 -6.78
N LEU A 104 23.61 0.72 -7.52
CA LEU A 104 22.96 -0.56 -7.21
C LEU A 104 23.85 -1.76 -7.60
N GLY A 105 24.96 -1.58 -8.32
CA GLY A 105 25.83 -2.66 -8.76
C GLY A 105 25.12 -3.71 -9.62
N CYS A 106 24.11 -3.29 -10.39
CA CYS A 106 23.38 -4.19 -11.29
C CYS A 106 24.09 -4.32 -12.64
N ARG A 107 23.93 -5.47 -13.27
CA ARG A 107 24.47 -5.73 -14.61
C ARG A 107 23.55 -5.13 -15.67
N PRO A 108 24.06 -4.82 -16.87
CA PRO A 108 23.24 -4.32 -17.97
C PRO A 108 22.07 -5.25 -18.35
N ARG A 109 22.24 -6.56 -18.17
CA ARG A 109 21.22 -7.59 -18.44
C ARG A 109 20.20 -7.80 -17.32
N ASP A 110 20.40 -7.21 -16.15
CA ASP A 110 19.50 -7.41 -15.01
C ASP A 110 18.21 -6.58 -15.21
N THR A 111 17.05 -7.19 -15.00
CA THR A 111 15.75 -6.51 -14.98
C THR A 111 15.37 -6.19 -13.53
N LEU A 112 15.18 -4.91 -13.23
CA LEU A 112 14.91 -4.40 -11.89
C LEU A 112 13.42 -4.10 -11.73
N PHE A 113 12.75 -4.88 -10.89
CA PHE A 113 11.42 -4.56 -10.38
C PHE A 113 11.56 -3.67 -9.15
N LEU A 114 10.78 -2.60 -9.08
CA LEU A 114 10.78 -1.67 -7.96
C LEU A 114 9.45 -1.70 -7.23
N PHE A 115 9.52 -1.91 -5.92
CA PHE A 115 8.40 -1.80 -5.00
C PHE A 115 8.66 -0.64 -4.04
N VAL A 116 7.72 0.32 -3.96
CA VAL A 116 7.85 1.51 -3.10
C VAL A 116 6.68 1.64 -2.12
N GLY A 117 7.00 1.77 -0.84
CA GLY A 117 6.09 2.20 0.22
C GLY A 117 6.13 1.34 1.48
N SER A 118 5.51 1.84 2.55
CA SER A 118 5.35 1.12 3.82
C SER A 118 4.06 0.30 3.87
N GLY A 119 3.94 -0.58 4.87
CA GLY A 119 2.80 -1.49 4.98
C GLY A 119 2.90 -2.63 3.97
N PHE A 120 4.06 -3.29 3.93
CA PHE A 120 4.43 -4.31 2.95
C PHE A 120 3.33 -5.39 2.77
N SER A 121 2.71 -5.83 3.87
CA SER A 121 1.60 -6.78 3.84
C SER A 121 0.37 -6.26 3.06
N ARG A 122 0.01 -4.99 3.25
CA ARG A 122 -1.14 -4.35 2.57
C ARG A 122 -0.81 -4.04 1.10
N LYS A 123 0.40 -3.54 0.85
CA LYS A 123 0.91 -3.20 -0.48
C LYS A 123 1.29 -4.41 -1.33
N GLY A 124 1.29 -5.62 -0.76
CA GLY A 124 1.36 -6.87 -1.51
C GLY A 124 2.78 -7.40 -1.72
N LEU A 125 3.75 -7.03 -0.88
CA LEU A 125 5.14 -7.45 -1.08
C LEU A 125 5.32 -8.98 -1.16
N ALA A 126 4.54 -9.75 -0.39
CA ALA A 126 4.55 -11.21 -0.49
C ALA A 126 4.24 -11.69 -1.91
N ALA A 127 3.20 -11.13 -2.54
CA ALA A 127 2.82 -11.52 -3.89
C ALA A 127 3.87 -11.09 -4.93
N ALA A 128 4.55 -9.96 -4.72
CA ALA A 128 5.66 -9.54 -5.58
C ALA A 128 6.86 -10.51 -5.49
N ILE A 129 7.21 -10.95 -4.28
CA ILE A 129 8.26 -11.95 -4.05
C ILE A 129 7.88 -13.29 -4.71
N ASP A 130 6.64 -13.75 -4.51
CA ASP A 130 6.15 -15.01 -5.08
C ASP A 130 6.13 -14.96 -6.62
N ALA A 131 5.73 -13.83 -7.21
CA ALA A 131 5.75 -13.63 -8.65
C ALA A 131 7.17 -13.67 -9.23
N LEU A 132 8.14 -13.05 -8.55
CA LEU A 132 9.55 -13.08 -8.96
C LEU A 132 10.12 -14.51 -8.91
N ALA A 133 9.76 -15.27 -7.87
CA ALA A 133 10.17 -16.67 -7.73
C ALA A 133 9.55 -17.54 -8.84
N ALA A 134 8.26 -17.38 -9.09
CA ALA A 134 7.53 -18.13 -10.12
C ALA A 134 8.04 -17.86 -11.54
N ALA A 135 8.52 -16.64 -11.82
CA ALA A 135 9.12 -16.31 -13.10
C ALA A 135 10.44 -17.08 -13.36
N ALA A 136 11.09 -17.59 -12.31
CA ALA A 136 12.33 -18.40 -12.36
C ALA A 136 13.47 -17.79 -13.21
N ASN A 137 13.46 -16.48 -13.44
CA ASN A 137 14.46 -15.81 -14.25
C ASN A 137 15.62 -15.29 -13.37
N PRO A 138 16.87 -15.75 -13.58
CA PRO A 138 18.02 -15.35 -12.77
C PRO A 138 18.42 -13.89 -12.95
N GLY A 139 18.00 -13.24 -14.04
CA GLY A 139 18.22 -11.82 -14.31
C GLY A 139 17.20 -10.89 -13.64
N PHE A 140 16.18 -11.42 -12.96
CA PHE A 140 15.15 -10.61 -12.32
C PHE A 140 15.49 -10.31 -10.86
N TRP A 141 15.40 -9.02 -10.50
CA TRP A 141 15.67 -8.48 -9.17
C TRP A 141 14.48 -7.69 -8.68
N LEU A 142 14.28 -7.67 -7.37
CA LEU A 142 13.26 -6.84 -6.71
C LEU A 142 13.92 -5.90 -5.71
N LEU A 143 13.80 -4.60 -5.96
CA LEU A 143 14.21 -3.54 -5.05
C LEU A 143 13.00 -3.14 -4.21
N VAL A 144 13.14 -3.22 -2.89
CA VAL A 144 12.09 -2.90 -1.92
C VAL A 144 12.49 -1.63 -1.18
N VAL A 145 11.70 -0.58 -1.35
CA VAL A 145 11.92 0.73 -0.74
C VAL A 145 10.80 1.04 0.24
N GLY A 146 11.16 1.40 1.45
CA GLY A 146 10.23 1.68 2.54
C GLY A 146 10.75 1.15 3.88
N ARG A 147 10.09 1.55 4.96
CA ARG A 147 10.33 1.00 6.30
C ARG A 147 9.09 0.23 6.73
N ASP A 148 9.28 -1.00 7.18
CA ASP A 148 8.23 -1.84 7.72
C ASP A 148 8.78 -2.73 8.84
N ARG A 149 8.01 -2.90 9.92
CA ARG A 149 8.37 -3.78 11.04
C ARG A 149 8.41 -5.26 10.65
N GLU A 150 7.71 -5.64 9.57
CA GLU A 150 7.65 -7.02 9.07
C GLU A 150 8.77 -7.31 8.05
N GLU A 151 9.73 -6.42 7.82
CA GLU A 151 10.82 -6.60 6.84
C GLU A 151 11.52 -7.97 6.97
N ALA A 152 11.90 -8.35 8.19
CA ALA A 152 12.56 -9.64 8.46
C ALA A 152 11.73 -10.85 7.99
N ARG A 153 10.39 -10.76 8.07
CA ARG A 153 9.48 -11.80 7.59
C ARG A 153 9.55 -11.94 6.07
N PHE A 154 9.55 -10.82 5.34
CA PHE A 154 9.63 -10.83 3.87
C PHE A 154 11.02 -11.21 3.37
N ALA A 155 12.07 -10.81 4.09
CA ALA A 155 13.43 -11.27 3.81
C ALA A 155 13.54 -12.80 3.99
N ALA A 156 12.90 -13.37 5.01
CA ALA A 156 12.82 -14.82 5.19
C ALA A 156 12.04 -15.50 4.05
N GLN A 157 10.91 -14.92 3.61
CA GLN A 157 10.14 -15.42 2.46
C GLN A 157 10.99 -15.43 1.18
N ALA A 158 11.69 -14.33 0.88
CA ALA A 158 12.57 -14.25 -0.29
C ALA A 158 13.69 -15.31 -0.26
N ARG A 159 14.30 -15.55 0.91
CA ARG A 159 15.31 -16.62 1.08
C ARG A 159 14.71 -18.00 0.83
N ALA A 160 13.55 -18.29 1.43
CA ALA A 160 12.85 -19.57 1.25
C ALA A 160 12.44 -19.81 -0.22
N ALA A 161 12.16 -18.75 -0.96
CA ALA A 161 11.84 -18.79 -2.39
C ALA A 161 13.08 -18.87 -3.32
N GLY A 162 14.30 -19.01 -2.79
CA GLY A 162 15.53 -19.07 -3.61
C GLY A 162 15.91 -17.74 -4.27
N LEU A 163 15.42 -16.63 -3.72
CA LEU A 163 15.69 -15.26 -4.21
C LEU A 163 16.73 -14.53 -3.36
N SER A 164 17.51 -15.25 -2.55
CA SER A 164 18.59 -14.70 -1.73
C SER A 164 19.50 -13.79 -2.57
N GLY A 165 19.67 -12.55 -2.14
CA GLY A 165 20.46 -11.54 -2.86
C GLY A 165 19.76 -10.87 -4.05
N ARG A 166 18.67 -11.43 -4.58
CA ARG A 166 17.86 -10.86 -5.68
C ARG A 166 16.70 -10.00 -5.21
N VAL A 167 16.25 -10.18 -3.96
CA VAL A 167 15.37 -9.22 -3.27
C VAL A 167 16.22 -8.36 -2.35
N ARG A 168 16.29 -7.05 -2.63
CA ARG A 168 17.09 -6.08 -1.87
C ARG A 168 16.20 -5.09 -1.15
N PHE A 169 16.27 -5.10 0.17
CA PHE A 169 15.62 -4.12 1.02
C PHE A 169 16.54 -2.91 1.16
N LEU A 170 16.09 -1.74 0.66
CA LEU A 170 16.88 -0.51 0.59
C LEU A 170 16.55 0.46 1.74
N GLY A 171 15.65 0.08 2.64
CA GLY A 171 15.11 0.92 3.70
C GLY A 171 14.26 2.08 3.17
N GLY A 172 13.93 3.02 4.06
CA GLY A 172 13.26 4.27 3.69
C GLY A 172 14.23 5.22 2.97
N ARG A 173 13.73 5.95 1.97
CA ARG A 173 14.47 6.94 1.19
C ARG A 173 13.70 8.24 1.14
N ASP A 174 14.42 9.35 1.28
CA ASP A 174 13.84 10.69 1.15
C ASP A 174 13.61 11.04 -0.34
N ASP A 175 14.54 10.61 -1.20
CA ASP A 175 14.39 10.70 -2.65
C ASP A 175 14.40 9.31 -3.29
N VAL A 176 13.29 8.98 -3.95
CA VAL A 176 13.06 7.72 -4.64
C VAL A 176 13.26 7.82 -6.15
N ARG A 177 13.42 9.02 -6.71
CA ARG A 177 13.55 9.24 -8.16
C ARG A 177 14.72 8.47 -8.79
N PRO A 178 15.93 8.39 -8.18
CA PRO A 178 17.00 7.58 -8.73
C PRO A 178 16.62 6.10 -8.83
N LEU A 179 15.75 5.60 -7.94
CA LEU A 179 15.31 4.21 -7.94
C LEU A 179 14.24 3.97 -9.01
N TYR A 180 13.29 4.89 -9.18
CA TYR A 180 12.35 4.87 -10.32
C TYR A 180 13.11 4.88 -11.64
N ALA A 181 14.11 5.76 -11.78
CA ALA A 181 14.98 5.85 -12.94
C ALA A 181 15.76 4.56 -13.24
N ALA A 182 16.27 3.89 -12.20
CA ALA A 182 17.03 2.66 -12.35
C ALA A 182 16.17 1.44 -12.72
N ALA A 183 14.91 1.44 -12.26
CA ALA A 183 13.98 0.35 -12.44
C ALA A 183 13.62 0.12 -13.91
N ASP A 184 13.26 -1.11 -14.23
CA ASP A 184 12.70 -1.50 -15.53
C ASP A 184 11.18 -1.66 -15.41
N CYS A 185 10.69 -2.06 -14.24
CA CYS A 185 9.27 -2.21 -13.94
C CYS A 185 8.95 -1.70 -12.53
N PHE A 186 7.85 -0.97 -12.36
CA PHE A 186 7.24 -0.75 -11.06
C PHE A 186 6.25 -1.88 -10.73
N ILE A 187 6.27 -2.40 -9.50
CA ILE A 187 5.40 -3.49 -9.05
C ILE A 187 4.70 -3.14 -7.74
N LEU A 188 3.36 -3.13 -7.77
CA LEU A 188 2.52 -2.85 -6.60
C LEU A 188 1.24 -3.71 -6.61
N PRO A 189 1.32 -5.00 -6.27
CA PRO A 189 0.18 -5.93 -6.26
C PRO A 189 -0.63 -5.76 -4.97
N SER A 190 -1.03 -4.51 -4.70
CA SER A 190 -1.69 -4.11 -3.46
C SER A 190 -3.08 -4.74 -3.34
N ARG A 191 -3.45 -5.11 -2.10
CA ARG A 191 -4.80 -5.63 -1.81
C ARG A 191 -5.83 -4.52 -1.65
N TYR A 192 -5.39 -3.38 -1.16
CA TYR A 192 -6.19 -2.18 -0.97
C TYR A 192 -5.26 -0.96 -0.95
N ASP A 193 -5.40 -0.14 -1.98
CA ASP A 193 -4.75 1.16 -2.08
C ASP A 193 -5.72 2.13 -2.77
N PRO A 194 -6.33 3.08 -2.03
CA PRO A 194 -7.33 3.99 -2.57
C PRO A 194 -6.88 4.72 -3.84
N PHE A 195 -5.61 5.15 -3.86
CA PHE A 195 -4.99 5.85 -4.96
C PHE A 195 -3.46 5.93 -4.71
N PRO A 196 -2.66 4.95 -5.16
CA PRO A 196 -1.25 4.86 -4.82
C PRO A 196 -0.42 5.92 -5.54
N ASN A 197 0.01 6.97 -4.83
CA ASN A 197 0.89 8.00 -5.42
C ASN A 197 2.18 7.43 -6.01
N THR A 198 2.73 6.38 -5.40
CA THR A 198 3.92 5.68 -5.92
C THR A 198 3.75 5.10 -7.32
N ALA A 199 2.51 4.84 -7.75
CA ALA A 199 2.23 4.41 -9.12
C ALA A 199 2.10 5.58 -10.11
N LEU A 200 1.82 6.79 -9.62
CA LEU A 200 1.87 8.01 -10.43
C LEU A 200 3.28 8.57 -10.55
N GLU A 201 4.10 8.36 -9.52
CA GLU A 201 5.51 8.79 -9.47
C GLU A 201 6.43 7.95 -10.39
N ALA A 202 6.05 6.70 -10.66
CA ALA A 202 6.82 5.71 -11.41
C ALA A 202 6.59 5.82 -12.93
#